data_AF-A0A8C1ZKY9-F1
#
_entry.id   AF-A0A8C1ZKY9-F1
#
_cell.length_a   1.000
_cell.length_b   1.000
_cell.length_c   1.000
_cell.angle_alpha   90.00
_cell.angle_beta   90.00
_cell.angle_gamma   90.00
#
_symmetry.space_group_name_H-M   'P 1'
#
loop_
_entity.id
_entity.type
_entity.pdbx_description
1 polymer ?
#
loop_
_entity_poly.entity_id
_entity_poly.type
_entity_poly.pdbx_seq_one_letter_code
_entity_poly.pdbx_strand_id
1 'polypeptide(L)'
;HSSKSRKIFNYVLTTGDVSNPKVKTEITADLNDLHEKQTRSTLEKHQSATEELQRLHNEEKKILNESHAAAENALKDQIEGLTSELKLFNELKRRAQESTLKRDLRRNTETHGSPGAFWEQEQESLLFVIEMKRERLQDQGNKLLQMQTLVEKNLSLEDQLLQALQQSEDYRVRIDNYQSLIQQLSKEQNELQEALEKQSLQNQKLSQEKEELLFKLLHRRDSCSSFHLPSVIPTQVSPS
;
A
#
# COMPACT_ATOMS: atom_id res chain seq x y z
N HIS A 1 21.11 -32.18 -33.17
CA HIS A 1 22.51 -31.82 -33.45
C HIS A 1 23.58 -32.67 -32.73
N SER A 2 23.25 -33.63 -31.85
CA SER A 2 24.26 -34.11 -30.88
C SER A 2 25.22 -35.26 -31.31
N SER A 3 24.94 -36.05 -32.36
CA SER A 3 25.74 -37.25 -32.67
C SER A 3 26.81 -37.05 -33.76
N LYS A 4 26.59 -36.13 -34.71
CA LYS A 4 27.56 -35.79 -35.78
C LYS A 4 28.65 -34.83 -35.27
N SER A 5 28.25 -33.77 -34.59
CA SER A 5 29.17 -32.77 -34.06
C SER A 5 30.13 -33.35 -33.01
N ARG A 6 29.69 -34.35 -32.22
CA ARG A 6 30.58 -35.14 -31.34
C ARG A 6 31.65 -35.93 -32.11
N LYS A 7 31.33 -36.47 -33.28
CA LYS A 7 32.29 -37.19 -34.13
C LYS A 7 33.30 -36.24 -34.79
N ILE A 8 32.84 -35.07 -35.23
CA ILE A 8 33.73 -34.03 -35.80
C ILE A 8 34.63 -33.42 -34.73
N PHE A 9 34.10 -33.15 -33.53
CA PHE A 9 34.87 -32.63 -32.39
C PHE A 9 35.98 -33.60 -31.95
N ASN A 10 35.66 -34.89 -31.82
CA ASN A 10 36.67 -35.92 -31.53
C ASN A 10 37.73 -36.01 -32.63
N TYR A 11 37.36 -35.89 -33.91
CA TYR A 11 38.31 -35.90 -35.04
C TYR A 11 39.30 -34.73 -34.95
N VAL A 12 38.81 -33.50 -34.77
CA VAL A 12 39.66 -32.30 -34.66
C VAL A 12 40.59 -32.36 -33.45
N LEU A 13 40.12 -32.87 -32.30
CA LEU A 13 40.95 -33.08 -31.10
C LEU A 13 42.08 -34.11 -31.32
N THR A 14 41.83 -35.15 -32.12
CA THR A 14 42.81 -36.19 -32.40
C THR A 14 43.80 -35.86 -33.51
N THR A 15 43.42 -35.06 -34.51
CA THR A 15 44.25 -34.82 -35.71
C THR A 15 44.77 -33.39 -35.85
N GLY A 16 44.18 -32.42 -35.15
CA GLY A 16 44.50 -31.00 -35.26
C GLY A 16 44.12 -30.35 -36.60
N ASP A 17 43.58 -31.10 -37.56
CA ASP A 17 43.32 -30.62 -38.92
C ASP A 17 41.93 -29.97 -39.06
N VAL A 18 41.92 -28.65 -38.90
CA VAL A 18 40.74 -27.79 -39.06
C VAL A 18 40.46 -27.49 -40.54
N SER A 19 41.33 -27.90 -41.48
CA SER A 19 41.22 -27.56 -42.90
C SER A 19 40.33 -28.52 -43.71
N ASN A 20 39.96 -29.65 -43.11
CA ASN A 20 39.07 -30.65 -43.71
C ASN A 20 37.72 -30.03 -44.14
N PRO A 21 37.27 -30.23 -45.39
CA PRO A 21 36.07 -29.60 -45.92
C PRO A 21 34.81 -29.89 -45.10
N LYS A 22 34.71 -31.07 -44.48
CA LYS A 22 33.57 -31.45 -43.63
C LYS A 22 33.53 -30.66 -42.32
N VAL A 23 34.71 -30.35 -41.75
CA VAL A 23 34.85 -29.53 -40.53
C VAL A 23 34.48 -28.08 -40.85
N LYS A 24 34.99 -27.54 -41.97
CA LYS A 24 34.65 -26.19 -42.44
C LYS A 24 33.16 -26.02 -42.71
N THR A 25 32.52 -26.97 -43.38
CA THR A 25 31.07 -26.91 -43.64
C THR A 25 30.23 -26.95 -42.38
N GLU A 26 30.63 -27.73 -41.37
CA GLU A 26 29.89 -27.81 -40.10
C GLU A 26 30.09 -26.53 -39.27
N ILE A 27 31.30 -25.95 -39.24
CA ILE A 27 31.55 -24.63 -38.62
C ILE A 27 30.75 -23.51 -39.32
N THR A 28 30.68 -23.50 -40.65
CA THR A 28 29.87 -22.51 -41.37
C THR A 28 28.37 -22.71 -41.17
N ALA A 29 27.91 -23.95 -41.00
CA ALA A 29 26.52 -24.27 -40.71
C ALA A 29 26.14 -23.82 -39.28
N ASP A 30 26.98 -24.13 -38.29
CA ASP A 30 26.78 -23.70 -36.91
C ASP A 30 26.82 -22.16 -36.78
N LEU A 31 27.71 -21.48 -37.53
CA LEU A 31 27.79 -20.02 -37.56
C LEU A 31 26.54 -19.40 -38.22
N ASN A 32 26.03 -20.01 -39.29
CA ASN A 32 24.79 -19.58 -39.93
C ASN A 32 23.57 -19.80 -39.02
N ASP A 33 23.49 -20.94 -38.33
CA ASP A 33 22.41 -21.24 -37.37
C ASP A 33 22.43 -20.25 -36.20
N LEU A 34 23.63 -19.90 -35.71
CA LEU A 34 23.80 -18.88 -34.66
C LEU A 34 23.37 -17.50 -35.16
N HIS A 35 23.79 -17.12 -36.37
CA HIS A 35 23.41 -15.85 -36.99
C HIS A 35 21.89 -15.78 -37.21
N GLU A 36 21.27 -16.83 -37.75
CA GLU A 36 19.81 -16.90 -37.96
C GLU A 36 19.06 -16.79 -36.63
N LYS A 37 19.54 -17.48 -35.58
CA LYS A 37 18.98 -17.38 -34.24
C LYS A 37 19.14 -15.97 -33.65
N GLN A 38 20.28 -15.32 -33.86
CA GLN A 38 20.52 -13.95 -33.40
C GLN A 38 19.64 -12.96 -34.16
N THR A 39 19.52 -13.08 -35.48
CA THR A 39 18.62 -12.25 -36.32
C THR A 39 17.18 -12.42 -35.88
N ARG A 40 16.72 -13.67 -35.67
CA ARG A 40 15.36 -13.97 -35.20
C ARG A 40 15.09 -13.36 -33.83
N SER A 41 16.00 -13.56 -32.85
CA SER A 41 15.85 -12.97 -31.52
C SER A 41 15.84 -11.44 -31.54
N THR A 42 16.65 -10.83 -32.39
CA THR A 42 16.73 -9.37 -32.53
C THR A 42 15.43 -8.83 -33.16
N LEU A 43 14.92 -9.51 -34.19
CA LEU A 43 13.64 -9.17 -34.82
C LEU A 43 12.47 -9.29 -33.84
N GLU A 44 12.38 -10.39 -33.09
CA GLU A 44 11.34 -10.62 -32.07
C GLU A 44 11.37 -9.52 -30.98
N LYS A 45 12.57 -9.12 -30.53
CA LYS A 45 12.74 -8.03 -29.57
C LYS A 45 12.31 -6.68 -30.15
N HIS A 46 12.70 -6.38 -31.39
CA HIS A 46 12.27 -5.15 -32.07
C HIS A 46 10.76 -5.12 -32.26
N GLN A 47 10.17 -6.23 -32.70
CA GLN A 47 8.73 -6.34 -32.88
C GLN A 47 8.00 -6.13 -31.54
N SER A 48 8.44 -6.83 -30.49
CA SER A 48 7.86 -6.67 -29.14
C SER A 48 7.98 -5.23 -28.64
N ALA A 49 9.14 -4.59 -28.84
CA ALA A 49 9.35 -3.19 -28.46
C ALA A 49 8.46 -2.23 -29.25
N THR A 50 8.24 -2.47 -30.56
CA THR A 50 7.34 -1.65 -31.37
C THR A 50 5.87 -1.82 -30.98
N GLU A 51 5.44 -3.04 -30.66
CA GLU A 51 4.08 -3.31 -30.19
C GLU A 51 3.83 -2.66 -28.82
N GLU A 52 4.82 -2.73 -27.91
CA GLU A 52 4.75 -2.05 -26.62
C GLU A 52 4.71 -0.53 -26.77
N LEU A 53 5.54 0.05 -27.65
CA LEU A 53 5.54 1.48 -27.93
C LEU A 53 4.19 1.94 -28.52
N GLN A 54 3.61 1.15 -29.44
CA GLN A 54 2.30 1.43 -30.02
C GLN A 54 1.20 1.38 -28.95
N ARG A 55 1.27 0.41 -28.04
CA ARG A 55 0.33 0.29 -26.91
C ARG A 55 0.43 1.51 -25.99
N LEU A 56 1.65 1.91 -25.61
CA LEU A 56 1.87 3.08 -24.76
C LEU A 56 1.38 4.37 -25.42
N HIS A 57 1.67 4.56 -26.71
CA HIS A 57 1.18 5.71 -27.47
C HIS A 57 -0.35 5.77 -27.51
N ASN A 58 -1.01 4.64 -27.75
CA ASN A 58 -2.47 4.58 -27.78
C ASN A 58 -3.08 4.89 -26.40
N GLU A 59 -2.44 4.42 -25.32
CA GLU A 59 -2.88 4.70 -23.94
C GLU A 59 -2.68 6.18 -23.58
N GLU A 60 -1.52 6.75 -23.88
CA GLU A 60 -1.24 8.18 -23.66
C GLU A 60 -2.21 9.07 -24.44
N LYS A 61 -2.48 8.73 -25.70
CA LYS A 61 -3.47 9.42 -26.53
C LYS A 61 -4.88 9.34 -25.93
N LYS A 62 -5.25 8.19 -25.36
CA LYS A 62 -6.54 8.01 -24.69
C LYS A 62 -6.63 8.88 -23.43
N ILE A 63 -5.62 8.83 -22.57
CA ILE A 63 -5.56 9.66 -21.35
C ILE A 63 -5.61 11.15 -21.71
N LEU A 64 -4.88 11.58 -22.73
CA LEU A 64 -4.88 12.97 -23.19
C LEU A 64 -6.27 13.40 -23.69
N ASN A 65 -6.95 12.56 -24.48
CA ASN A 65 -8.30 12.82 -24.95
C ASN A 65 -9.32 12.88 -23.81
N GLU A 66 -9.23 11.98 -22.83
CA GLU A 66 -10.09 11.97 -21.64
C GLU A 66 -9.87 13.23 -20.79
N SER A 67 -8.61 13.62 -20.57
CA SER A 67 -8.24 14.86 -19.87
C SER A 67 -8.76 16.10 -20.59
N HIS A 68 -8.60 16.16 -21.92
CA HIS A 68 -9.13 17.25 -22.73
C HIS A 68 -10.66 17.33 -22.65
N ALA A 69 -11.37 16.21 -22.81
CA ALA A 69 -12.82 16.16 -22.71
C ALA A 69 -13.32 16.58 -21.32
N ALA A 70 -12.62 16.18 -20.24
CA ALA A 70 -12.94 16.61 -18.89
C ALA A 70 -12.77 18.13 -18.71
N ALA A 71 -11.67 18.71 -19.20
CA ALA A 71 -11.44 20.15 -19.17
C ALA A 71 -12.47 20.93 -20.00
N GLU A 72 -12.81 20.42 -21.19
CA GLU A 72 -13.83 21.02 -22.05
C GLU A 72 -15.21 21.03 -21.39
N ASN A 73 -15.60 19.92 -20.74
CA ASN A 73 -16.86 19.84 -20.00
C ASN A 73 -16.87 20.80 -18.80
N ALA A 74 -15.76 20.87 -18.03
CA ALA A 74 -15.65 21.81 -16.92
C ALA A 74 -15.79 23.28 -17.37
N LEU A 75 -15.21 23.64 -18.52
CA LEU A 75 -15.37 24.98 -19.09
C LEU A 75 -16.80 25.23 -19.58
N LYS A 76 -17.47 24.23 -20.16
CA LYS A 76 -18.89 24.33 -20.56
C LYS A 76 -19.79 24.57 -19.34
N ASP A 77 -19.58 23.83 -18.26
CA ASP A 77 -20.32 24.01 -17.01
C ASP A 77 -20.11 25.42 -16.43
N GLN A 78 -18.87 25.93 -16.49
CA GLN A 78 -18.55 27.29 -16.05
C GLN A 78 -19.25 28.37 -16.92
N ILE A 79 -19.26 28.18 -18.24
CA ILE A 79 -19.96 29.08 -19.17
C ILE A 79 -21.47 29.07 -18.89
N GLU A 80 -22.07 27.90 -18.66
CA GLU A 80 -23.49 27.77 -18.33
C GLU A 80 -23.83 28.46 -17.00
N GLY A 81 -22.98 28.30 -15.98
CA GLY A 81 -23.09 28.99 -14.70
C GLY A 81 -23.06 30.51 -14.85
N LEU A 82 -22.04 31.05 -15.53
CA LEU A 82 -21.91 32.49 -15.79
C LEU A 82 -23.06 33.04 -16.64
N THR A 83 -23.54 32.26 -17.62
CA THR A 83 -24.69 32.65 -18.45
C THR A 83 -25.97 32.75 -17.63
N SER A 84 -26.16 31.83 -16.68
CA SER A 84 -27.31 31.83 -15.77
C SER A 84 -27.27 33.01 -14.79
N GLU A 85 -26.09 33.30 -14.23
CA GLU A 85 -25.88 34.48 -13.37
C GLU A 85 -26.14 35.78 -14.11
N LEU A 86 -25.65 35.91 -15.35
CA LEU A 86 -25.89 37.08 -16.19
C LEU A 86 -27.38 37.27 -16.52
N LYS A 87 -28.11 36.17 -16.80
CA LYS A 87 -29.57 36.22 -16.99
C LYS A 87 -30.28 36.71 -15.73
N LEU A 88 -29.89 36.19 -14.55
CA LEU A 88 -30.46 36.61 -13.27
C LEU A 88 -30.20 38.09 -12.99
N PHE A 89 -28.97 38.57 -13.21
CA PHE A 89 -28.62 39.97 -13.05
C PHE A 89 -29.45 40.88 -13.97
N ASN A 90 -29.61 40.50 -15.24
CA ASN A 90 -30.44 41.26 -16.18
C ASN A 90 -31.91 41.29 -15.77
N GLU A 91 -32.45 40.18 -15.27
CA GLU A 91 -33.82 40.12 -14.76
C GLU A 91 -34.00 41.00 -13.51
N LEU A 92 -33.04 40.98 -12.58
CA LEU A 92 -33.04 41.88 -11.42
C LEU A 92 -32.98 43.35 -11.83
N LYS A 93 -32.10 43.68 -12.78
CA LYS A 93 -31.99 45.04 -13.35
C LYS A 93 -33.31 45.46 -13.99
N ARG A 94 -33.95 44.59 -14.77
CA ARG A 94 -35.26 44.83 -15.38
C ARG A 94 -36.33 45.06 -14.33
N ARG A 95 -36.43 44.20 -13.31
CA ARG A 95 -37.37 44.38 -12.18
C ARG A 95 -37.12 45.66 -11.41
N ALA A 96 -35.86 46.06 -11.21
CA ALA A 96 -35.53 47.34 -10.57
C ALA A 96 -35.94 48.54 -11.43
N GLN A 97 -35.80 48.44 -12.76
CA GLN A 97 -36.24 49.47 -13.72
C GLN A 97 -37.77 49.56 -13.81
N GLU A 98 -38.46 48.43 -13.82
CA GLU A 98 -39.92 48.30 -13.88
C GLU A 98 -40.59 48.46 -12.52
N SER A 99 -39.82 48.41 -11.44
CA SER A 99 -40.30 48.60 -10.08
C SER A 99 -41.15 49.87 -10.04
N THR A 100 -42.37 49.70 -9.55
CA THR A 100 -43.35 50.77 -9.48
C THR A 100 -42.84 51.94 -8.65
N LEU A 101 -41.80 51.74 -7.83
CA LEU A 101 -41.10 52.78 -7.08
C LEU A 101 -40.76 54.01 -7.94
N LYS A 102 -40.20 53.85 -9.16
CA LYS A 102 -39.89 54.99 -10.03
C LYS A 102 -41.15 55.70 -10.52
N ARG A 103 -42.18 54.93 -10.87
CA ARG A 103 -43.46 55.44 -11.40
C ARG A 103 -44.30 56.10 -10.30
N ASP A 104 -44.30 55.52 -9.11
CA ASP A 104 -45.02 55.98 -7.93
C ASP A 104 -44.33 57.21 -7.33
N LEU A 105 -42.98 57.25 -7.29
CA LEU A 105 -42.23 58.46 -6.96
C LEU A 105 -42.54 59.60 -7.94
N ARG A 106 -42.55 59.32 -9.24
CA ARG A 106 -42.89 60.33 -10.27
C ARG A 106 -44.32 60.83 -10.12
N ARG A 107 -45.29 59.92 -9.96
CA ARG A 107 -46.71 60.24 -9.73
C ARG A 107 -46.90 61.03 -8.44
N ASN A 108 -46.14 60.71 -7.39
CA ASN A 108 -46.19 61.42 -6.12
C ASN A 108 -45.67 62.85 -6.25
N THR A 109 -44.53 63.05 -6.92
CA THR A 109 -43.98 64.37 -7.23
C THR A 109 -44.93 65.20 -8.09
N GLU A 110 -45.62 64.57 -9.04
CA GLU A 110 -46.64 65.21 -9.88
C GLU A 110 -47.92 65.57 -9.09
N THR A 111 -48.29 64.78 -8.07
CA THR A 111 -49.53 64.96 -7.30
C THR A 111 -49.36 65.89 -6.10
N HIS A 112 -48.20 65.88 -5.46
CA HIS A 112 -47.93 66.57 -4.20
C HIS A 112 -46.86 67.67 -4.31
N GLY A 113 -46.30 67.89 -5.50
CA GLY A 113 -45.23 68.86 -5.75
C GLY A 113 -43.84 68.27 -5.50
N SER A 114 -42.80 69.13 -5.57
CA SER A 114 -41.41 68.74 -5.26
C SER A 114 -41.38 67.97 -3.93
N PRO A 115 -40.60 66.87 -3.81
CA PRO A 115 -40.45 66.18 -2.54
C PRO A 115 -40.04 67.21 -1.48
N GLY A 116 -40.95 67.52 -0.56
CA GLY A 116 -40.64 68.38 0.59
C GLY A 116 -39.97 67.57 1.69
N ALA A 117 -39.72 68.21 2.84
CA ALA A 117 -39.06 67.63 4.01
C ALA A 117 -39.61 66.27 4.48
N PHE A 118 -40.90 65.98 4.24
CA PHE A 118 -41.52 64.70 4.58
C PHE A 118 -40.89 63.50 3.84
N TRP A 119 -40.60 63.65 2.55
CA TRP A 119 -40.02 62.54 1.75
C TRP A 119 -38.53 62.35 2.01
N GLU A 120 -37.82 63.43 2.35
CA GLU A 120 -36.43 63.37 2.81
C GLU A 120 -36.36 62.61 4.15
N GLN A 121 -37.26 62.92 5.08
CA GLN A 121 -37.37 62.21 6.36
C GLN A 121 -37.72 60.72 6.18
N GLU A 122 -38.63 60.37 5.27
CA GLU A 122 -38.97 58.97 5.00
C GLU A 122 -37.79 58.22 4.35
N GLN A 123 -37.05 58.88 3.45
CA GLN A 123 -35.84 58.29 2.85
C GLN A 123 -34.74 58.06 3.90
N GLU A 124 -34.53 59.00 4.82
CA GLU A 124 -33.59 58.83 5.93
C GLU A 124 -34.00 57.69 6.87
N SER A 125 -35.29 57.57 7.20
CA SER A 125 -35.82 56.47 8.00
C SER A 125 -35.61 55.11 7.33
N LEU A 126 -35.86 55.01 6.02
CA LEU A 126 -35.63 53.79 5.26
C LEU A 126 -34.15 53.44 5.16
N LEU A 127 -33.27 54.42 5.00
CA LEU A 127 -31.82 54.22 5.00
C LEU A 127 -31.37 53.62 6.34
N PHE A 128 -31.84 54.15 7.46
CA PHE A 128 -31.53 53.63 8.79
C PHE A 128 -31.97 52.17 8.96
N VAL A 129 -33.19 51.81 8.54
CA VAL A 129 -33.68 50.42 8.59
C VAL A 129 -32.85 49.49 7.69
N ILE A 130 -32.42 49.97 6.52
CA ILE A 130 -31.55 49.20 5.62
C ILE A 130 -30.18 48.98 6.25
N GLU A 131 -29.59 49.99 6.88
CA GLU A 131 -28.31 49.89 7.58
C GLU A 131 -28.40 48.90 8.74
N MET A 132 -29.43 49.00 9.58
CA MET A 132 -29.68 48.02 10.64
C MET A 132 -29.83 46.59 10.11
N LYS A 133 -30.55 46.41 9.00
CA LYS A 133 -30.71 45.08 8.39
C LYS A 133 -29.41 44.58 7.78
N ARG A 134 -28.58 45.46 7.22
CA ARG A 134 -27.25 45.13 6.68
C ARG A 134 -26.32 44.67 7.80
N GLU A 135 -26.25 45.40 8.91
CA GLU A 135 -25.43 45.02 10.08
C GLU A 135 -25.87 43.66 10.64
N ARG A 136 -27.18 43.45 10.84
CA ARG A 136 -27.70 42.15 11.31
C ARG A 136 -27.35 41.00 10.36
N LEU A 137 -27.41 41.23 9.05
CA LEU A 137 -27.04 40.23 8.05
C LEU A 137 -25.54 39.92 8.10
N GLN A 138 -24.70 40.94 8.29
CA GLN A 138 -23.25 40.78 8.46
C GLN A 138 -22.93 39.96 9.72
N ASP A 139 -23.59 40.23 10.85
CA ASP A 139 -23.43 39.45 12.08
C ASP A 139 -23.83 37.98 11.91
N GLN A 140 -24.94 37.74 11.20
CA GLN A 140 -25.36 36.38 10.85
C GLN A 140 -24.34 35.69 9.94
N GLY A 141 -23.76 36.41 8.98
CA GLY A 141 -22.68 35.91 8.12
C GLY A 141 -21.43 35.51 8.92
N ASN A 142 -21.00 36.36 9.86
CA ASN A 142 -19.87 36.08 10.74
C ASN A 142 -20.13 34.84 11.61
N LYS A 143 -21.36 34.68 12.14
CA LYS A 143 -21.74 33.51 12.92
C LYS A 143 -21.74 32.23 12.08
N LEU A 144 -22.22 32.29 10.83
CA LEU A 144 -22.17 31.16 9.91
C LEU A 144 -20.72 30.72 9.63
N LEU A 145 -19.81 31.67 9.39
CA LEU A 145 -18.40 31.37 9.17
C LEU A 145 -17.77 30.68 10.39
N GLN A 146 -18.03 31.18 11.59
CA GLN A 146 -17.56 30.52 12.83
C GLN A 146 -18.11 29.10 12.96
N MET A 147 -19.39 28.89 12.61
CA MET A 147 -20.01 27.58 12.64
C MET A 147 -19.37 26.62 11.62
N GLN A 148 -19.04 27.10 10.43
CA GLN A 148 -18.33 26.32 9.41
C GLN A 148 -16.94 25.89 9.90
N THR A 149 -16.17 26.80 10.51
CA THR A 149 -14.88 26.45 11.12
C THR A 149 -15.02 25.40 12.25
N LEU A 150 -16.09 25.46 13.04
CA LEU A 150 -16.36 24.46 14.07
C LEU A 150 -16.69 23.09 13.48
N VAL A 151 -17.44 23.04 12.38
CA VAL A 151 -17.74 21.80 11.66
C VAL A 151 -16.46 21.16 11.12
N GLU A 152 -15.59 21.94 10.48
CA GLU A 152 -14.29 21.46 9.97
C GLU A 152 -13.41 20.88 11.08
N LYS A 153 -13.35 21.56 12.23
CA LYS A 153 -12.63 21.06 13.42
C LYS A 153 -13.25 19.79 13.97
N ASN A 154 -14.58 19.70 13.98
CA ASN A 154 -15.29 18.52 14.46
C ASN A 154 -14.96 17.31 13.59
N LEU A 155 -15.04 17.44 12.26
CA LEU A 155 -14.65 16.39 11.32
C LEU A 155 -13.21 15.93 11.53
N SER A 156 -12.26 16.86 11.72
CA SER A 156 -10.86 16.49 12.01
C SER A 156 -10.70 15.72 13.33
N LEU A 157 -11.50 16.06 14.35
CA LEU A 157 -11.49 15.33 15.62
C LEU A 157 -12.14 13.95 15.49
N GLU A 158 -13.19 13.81 14.67
CA GLU A 158 -13.81 12.51 14.36
C GLU A 158 -12.81 11.59 13.66
N ASP A 159 -12.04 12.10 12.69
CA ASP A 159 -10.98 11.34 12.02
C ASP A 159 -9.88 10.87 12.99
N GLN A 160 -9.44 11.76 13.89
CA GLN A 160 -8.46 11.42 14.93
C GLN A 160 -9.00 10.37 15.91
N LEU A 161 -10.28 10.47 16.28
CA LEU A 161 -10.94 9.50 17.14
C LEU A 161 -11.00 8.12 16.46
N LEU A 162 -11.38 8.07 15.18
CA LEU A 162 -11.41 6.83 14.41
C LEU A 162 -10.02 6.19 14.32
N GLN A 163 -8.98 7.00 14.06
CA GLN A 163 -7.60 6.51 14.04
C GLN A 163 -7.17 5.95 15.39
N ALA A 164 -7.49 6.63 16.49
CA ALA A 164 -7.19 6.16 17.83
C ALA A 164 -7.92 4.85 18.17
N LEU A 165 -9.18 4.72 17.78
CA LEU A 165 -9.95 3.48 17.94
C LEU A 165 -9.34 2.32 17.15
N GLN A 166 -8.93 2.56 15.90
CA GLN A 166 -8.25 1.56 15.09
C GLN A 166 -6.93 1.12 15.72
N GLN A 167 -6.11 2.06 16.20
CA GLN A 167 -4.86 1.72 16.90
C GLN A 167 -5.11 0.91 18.16
N SER A 168 -6.15 1.26 18.94
CA SER A 168 -6.54 0.49 20.12
C SER A 168 -6.92 -0.95 19.77
N GLU A 169 -7.61 -1.16 18.66
CA GLU A 169 -7.96 -2.50 18.17
C GLU A 169 -6.70 -3.29 17.79
N ASP A 170 -5.79 -2.66 17.05
CA ASP A 170 -4.52 -3.28 16.65
C ASP A 170 -3.66 -3.68 17.86
N TYR A 171 -3.68 -2.88 18.93
CA TYR A 171 -3.01 -3.24 20.19
C TYR A 171 -3.71 -4.40 20.89
N ARG A 172 -5.04 -4.43 20.90
CA ARG A 172 -5.82 -5.54 21.48
C ARG A 172 -5.48 -6.87 20.80
N VAL A 173 -5.51 -6.90 19.47
CA VAL A 173 -5.15 -8.09 18.68
C VAL A 173 -3.70 -8.52 18.97
N ARG A 174 -2.77 -7.57 19.09
CA ARG A 174 -1.38 -7.89 19.46
C ARG A 174 -1.26 -8.49 20.86
N ILE A 175 -2.01 -7.97 21.84
CA ILE A 175 -2.05 -8.51 23.20
C ILE A 175 -2.57 -9.95 23.18
N ASP A 176 -3.66 -10.21 22.46
CA ASP A 176 -4.25 -11.56 22.36
C ASP A 176 -3.27 -12.58 21.75
N ASN A 177 -2.49 -12.15 20.74
CA ASN A 177 -1.43 -12.97 20.15
C ASN A 177 -0.31 -13.27 21.15
N TYR A 178 0.16 -12.27 21.90
CA TYR A 178 1.18 -12.47 22.93
C TYR A 178 0.67 -13.37 24.07
N GLN A 179 -0.58 -13.21 24.49
CA GLN A 179 -1.20 -14.08 25.49
C GLN A 179 -1.24 -15.54 25.02
N SER A 180 -1.61 -15.77 23.76
CA SER A 180 -1.62 -17.11 23.16
C SER A 180 -0.21 -17.72 23.13
N LEU A 181 0.81 -16.93 22.76
CA LEU A 181 2.20 -17.37 22.79
C LEU A 181 2.69 -17.69 24.21
N ILE A 182 2.35 -16.86 25.19
CA ILE A 182 2.70 -17.08 26.61
C ILE A 182 2.07 -18.40 27.11
N GLN A 183 0.81 -18.66 26.77
CA GLN A 183 0.14 -19.91 27.12
C GLN A 183 0.83 -21.12 26.48
N GLN A 184 1.23 -21.02 25.21
CA GLN A 184 1.96 -22.08 24.52
C GLN A 184 3.33 -22.35 25.17
N LEU A 185 4.14 -21.32 25.40
CA LEU A 185 5.45 -21.47 26.02
C LEU A 185 5.35 -22.03 27.44
N SER A 186 4.33 -21.62 28.20
CA SER A 186 4.08 -22.17 29.55
C SER A 186 3.73 -23.65 29.50
N LYS A 187 2.96 -24.07 28.49
CA LYS A 187 2.65 -25.49 28.26
C LYS A 187 3.91 -26.28 27.91
N GLU A 188 4.71 -25.81 26.96
CA GLU A 188 5.97 -26.46 26.58
C GLU A 188 6.95 -26.56 27.76
N GLN A 189 7.04 -25.50 28.59
CA GLN A 189 7.86 -25.50 29.80
C GLN A 189 7.40 -26.58 30.79
N ASN A 190 6.10 -26.70 31.03
CA ASN A 190 5.55 -27.73 31.92
C ASN A 190 5.82 -29.15 31.38
N GLU A 191 5.66 -29.38 30.08
CA GLU A 191 5.94 -30.67 29.44
C GLU A 191 7.42 -31.07 29.55
N LEU A 192 8.34 -30.11 29.36
CA LEU A 192 9.78 -30.33 29.52
C LEU A 192 10.16 -30.62 30.97
N GLN A 193 9.55 -29.90 31.93
CA GLN A 193 9.74 -30.14 33.37
C GLN A 193 9.32 -31.58 33.73
N GLU A 194 8.15 -32.02 33.26
CA GLU A 194 7.66 -33.39 33.51
C GLU A 194 8.57 -34.46 32.87
N ALA A 195 9.06 -34.22 31.65
CA ALA A 195 10.00 -35.12 30.99
C ALA A 195 11.34 -35.21 31.75
N LEU A 196 11.86 -34.10 32.25
CA LEU A 196 13.09 -34.03 33.04
C LEU A 196 12.94 -34.82 34.35
N GLU A 197 11.81 -34.67 35.06
CA GLU A 197 11.52 -35.41 36.28
C GLU A 197 11.46 -36.93 36.03
N LYS A 198 10.80 -37.35 34.95
CA LYS A 198 10.76 -38.77 34.54
C LYS A 198 12.15 -39.31 34.23
N GLN A 199 12.98 -38.56 33.50
CA GLN A 199 14.35 -38.97 33.18
C GLN A 199 15.23 -39.06 34.43
N SER A 200 15.11 -38.10 35.35
CA SER A 200 15.83 -38.10 36.63
C SER A 200 15.49 -39.35 37.46
N LEU A 201 14.20 -39.69 37.56
CA LEU A 201 13.75 -40.89 38.25
C LEU A 201 14.30 -42.17 37.61
N GLN A 202 14.32 -42.24 36.27
CA GLN A 202 14.89 -43.38 35.55
C GLN A 202 16.40 -43.50 35.78
N ASN A 203 17.14 -42.39 35.75
CA ASN A 203 18.57 -42.37 36.05
C ASN A 203 18.85 -42.85 37.48
N GLN A 204 18.04 -42.42 38.46
CA GLN A 204 18.19 -42.88 39.85
C GLN A 204 18.00 -44.40 39.94
N LYS A 205 16.99 -44.96 39.28
CA LYS A 205 16.76 -46.42 39.22
C LYS A 205 17.93 -47.16 38.60
N LEU A 206 18.43 -46.70 37.45
CA LEU A 206 19.60 -47.31 36.78
C LEU A 206 20.87 -47.20 37.64
N SER A 207 21.04 -46.11 38.39
CA SER A 207 22.17 -45.96 39.32
C SER A 207 22.08 -46.97 40.45
N GLN A 208 20.90 -47.18 41.04
CA GLN A 208 20.68 -48.21 42.06
C GLN A 208 20.94 -49.62 41.51
N GLU A 209 20.44 -49.93 40.31
CA GLU A 209 20.70 -51.21 39.63
C GLU A 209 22.19 -51.41 39.37
N LYS A 210 22.89 -50.37 38.91
CA LYS A 210 24.35 -50.38 38.70
C LYS A 210 25.09 -50.68 40.00
N GLU A 211 24.74 -50.03 41.10
CA GLU A 211 25.35 -50.27 42.42
C GLU A 211 25.07 -51.69 42.91
N GLU A 212 23.84 -52.20 42.74
CA GLU A 212 23.48 -53.58 43.08
C GLU A 212 24.29 -54.60 42.27
N LEU A 213 24.47 -54.37 40.97
CA LEU A 213 25.27 -55.22 40.10
C LEU A 213 26.77 -55.17 40.46
N LEU A 214 27.32 -53.99 40.76
CA LEU A 214 28.69 -53.84 41.24
C LEU A 214 28.89 -54.59 42.56
N PHE A 215 27.95 -54.47 43.50
CA PHE A 215 27.96 -55.22 44.74
C PHE A 215 27.99 -56.73 44.47
N LYS A 216 27.11 -57.25 43.60
CA LYS A 216 27.10 -58.67 43.20
C LYS A 216 28.43 -59.13 42.58
N LEU A 217 29.08 -58.30 41.76
CA LEU A 217 30.37 -58.62 41.14
C LEU A 217 31.52 -58.67 42.14
N LEU A 218 31.63 -57.68 43.04
CA LEU A 218 32.66 -57.67 44.08
C LEU A 218 32.50 -58.88 45.01
N HIS A 219 31.28 -59.19 45.44
CA HIS A 219 31.04 -60.26 46.41
C HIS A 219 31.04 -61.67 45.78
N ARG A 220 30.84 -61.79 44.46
CA ARG A 220 31.13 -63.04 43.72
C ARG A 220 32.63 -63.33 43.63
N ARG A 221 33.49 -62.31 43.61
CA ARG A 221 34.96 -62.48 43.58
C ARG A 221 35.50 -63.08 44.89
N ASP A 222 34.82 -62.83 46.00
CA ASP A 222 35.17 -63.38 47.31
C ASP A 222 34.59 -64.79 47.55
N SER A 223 33.84 -65.36 46.59
CA SER A 223 33.20 -66.68 46.72
C SER A 223 33.68 -67.76 45.74
N CYS A 224 34.57 -67.49 44.77
CA CYS A 224 35.30 -68.53 44.05
C CYS A 224 36.54 -68.01 43.29
N SER A 225 37.62 -68.78 43.43
CA SER A 225 38.96 -68.68 42.85
C SER A 225 39.03 -68.51 41.32
N SER A 226 40.02 -67.69 40.90
CA SER A 226 40.78 -67.70 39.63
C SER A 226 40.02 -67.62 38.31
N PHE A 227 39.99 -66.45 37.67
CA PHE A 227 40.26 -66.31 36.22
C PHE A 227 40.83 -64.92 35.89
N HIS A 228 41.86 -64.93 35.05
CA HIS A 228 42.64 -63.79 34.55
C HIS A 228 41.79 -62.74 33.81
N LEU A 229 42.08 -61.46 34.04
CA LEU A 229 41.71 -60.35 33.15
C LEU A 229 42.96 -59.87 32.39
N PRO A 230 42.93 -59.76 31.05
CA PRO A 230 43.96 -59.05 30.32
C PRO A 230 43.81 -57.53 30.48
N SER A 231 44.95 -56.88 30.66
CA SER A 231 45.11 -55.42 30.62
C SER A 231 44.69 -54.87 29.26
N VAL A 232 43.81 -53.86 29.25
CA VAL A 232 43.56 -52.99 28.08
C VAL A 232 43.66 -51.53 28.51
N ILE A 233 44.46 -50.82 27.73
CA ILE A 233 45.04 -49.48 27.88
C ILE A 233 43.98 -48.37 27.74
N PRO A 234 44.15 -47.18 28.37
CA PRO A 234 43.20 -46.08 28.22
C PRO A 234 43.45 -45.31 26.92
N THR A 235 42.41 -45.18 26.08
CA THR A 235 42.41 -44.26 24.94
C THR A 235 41.72 -42.96 25.35
N GLN A 236 42.54 -41.91 25.47
CA GLN A 236 42.16 -40.51 25.52
C GLN A 236 41.44 -40.12 24.20
N VAL A 237 40.31 -39.43 24.28
CA VAL A 237 39.72 -38.72 23.14
C VAL A 237 39.26 -37.34 23.61
N SER A 238 39.84 -36.30 23.00
CA SER A 238 39.57 -34.88 23.25
C SER A 238 38.19 -34.43 22.72
N PRO A 239 37.58 -33.38 23.29
CA PRO A 239 36.39 -32.77 22.73
C PRO A 239 36.73 -31.72 21.65
N SER A 240 35.86 -31.62 20.63
CA SER A 240 35.66 -30.42 19.80
C SER A 240 34.32 -29.80 20.14
#